data_AF-A0A2D0JJM8-F1
#
_entry.id   AF-A0A2D0JJM8-F1
#
_cell.length_a   1.000
_cell.length_b   1.000
_cell.length_c   1.000
_cell.angle_alpha   90.00
_cell.angle_beta   90.00
_cell.angle_gamma   90.00
#
_symmetry.space_group_name_H-M   'P 1'
#
loop_
_entity.id
_entity.type
_entity.pdbx_description
1 polymer ?
#
loop_
_entity_poly.entity_id
_entity_poly.type
_entity_poly.pdbx_seq_one_letter_code
_entity_poly.pdbx_strand_id
1 'polypeptide(L)'
;MYYNRFRYYSPETAQYISPDPIGLLGGLNPYGYVHNPTGWVDPLGLVGCSTKLGKNMMEDMGLPRSSKWSGHQAHHVIPKELATHPALKKIDYDIDVAANGIFLRKVDDGVSAMTRHQGNHNGYTDAMRNALDRIDLKQSKEAISKQVANIQDIAKKGMMDGNIIRSKDMYNTKIFGKDVNQIGRKRVFERWSKILG
;
A
#
# COMPACT_ATOMS: atom_id res chain seq x y z
N MET A 1 -1.80 22.22 -30.27
CA MET A 1 -3.10 21.95 -29.62
C MET A 1 -3.28 20.44 -29.49
N TYR A 2 -3.73 19.96 -28.34
CA TYR A 2 -3.85 18.51 -28.07
C TYR A 2 -5.28 18.14 -27.72
N TYR A 3 -5.77 17.01 -28.23
CA TYR A 3 -7.12 16.52 -27.95
C TYR A 3 -7.11 15.58 -26.74
N ASN A 4 -7.94 15.87 -25.74
CA ASN A 4 -8.11 15.02 -24.56
C ASN A 4 -9.59 14.68 -24.37
N ARG A 5 -10.00 13.59 -25.04
CA ARG A 5 -11.33 12.92 -25.08
C ARG A 5 -12.57 13.79 -25.30
N PHE A 6 -12.74 14.89 -24.58
CA PHE A 6 -13.88 15.80 -24.65
C PHE A 6 -13.47 17.28 -24.72
N ARG A 7 -12.18 17.61 -24.62
CA ARG A 7 -11.68 18.98 -24.64
C ARG A 7 -10.38 19.11 -25.42
N TYR A 8 -10.13 20.32 -25.92
CA TYR A 8 -8.87 20.69 -26.55
C TYR A 8 -8.00 21.45 -25.54
N TYR A 9 -6.75 21.01 -25.41
CA TYR A 9 -5.73 21.59 -24.54
C TYR A 9 -4.81 22.51 -25.34
N SER A 10 -4.60 23.72 -24.83
CA SER A 10 -3.59 24.65 -25.32
C SER A 10 -2.32 24.52 -24.48
N PRO A 11 -1.20 24.06 -25.06
CA PRO A 11 0.07 23.97 -24.34
C PRO A 11 0.67 25.35 -24.03
N GLU A 12 0.36 26.37 -24.83
CA GLU A 12 0.89 27.74 -24.67
C GLU A 12 0.34 28.42 -23.41
N THR A 13 -0.91 28.13 -23.06
CA THR A 13 -1.59 28.73 -21.90
C THR A 13 -1.79 27.74 -20.75
N ALA A 14 -1.38 26.48 -20.92
CA ALA A 14 -1.54 25.38 -19.99
C ALA A 14 -2.98 25.16 -19.49
N GLN A 15 -3.97 25.37 -20.37
CA GLN A 15 -5.40 25.33 -20.04
C GLN A 15 -6.21 24.64 -21.13
N TYR A 16 -7.42 24.22 -20.79
CA TYR A 16 -8.43 23.84 -21.79
C TYR A 16 -9.01 25.09 -22.44
N ILE A 17 -9.26 25.04 -23.74
CA ILE A 17 -9.86 26.16 -24.49
C ILE A 17 -11.39 26.16 -24.44
N SER A 18 -11.98 25.13 -23.83
CA SER A 18 -13.41 24.97 -23.58
C SER A 18 -13.65 24.67 -22.10
N PRO A 19 -14.72 25.21 -21.48
CA PRO A 19 -15.05 24.94 -20.09
C PRO A 19 -15.33 23.44 -19.85
N ASP A 20 -15.13 22.97 -18.63
CA ASP A 20 -15.43 21.59 -18.24
C ASP A 20 -16.91 21.26 -18.45
N PRO A 21 -17.26 20.22 -19.25
CA PRO A 21 -18.65 19.82 -19.46
C PRO A 21 -19.39 19.40 -18.18
N ILE A 22 -18.67 19.03 -17.11
CA ILE A 22 -19.29 18.70 -15.81
C ILE A 22 -19.55 19.95 -14.93
N GLY A 23 -19.20 21.14 -15.43
CA GLY A 23 -19.43 22.41 -14.78
C GLY A 23 -18.61 22.57 -13.49
N LEU A 24 -19.15 23.29 -12.50
CA LEU A 24 -18.48 23.59 -11.23
C LEU A 24 -18.17 22.34 -10.38
N LEU A 25 -18.76 21.18 -10.71
CA LEU A 25 -18.40 19.90 -10.09
C LEU A 25 -16.98 19.44 -10.47
N GLY A 26 -16.44 19.95 -11.58
CA GLY A 26 -15.07 19.67 -12.04
C GLY A 26 -13.99 20.49 -11.33
N GLY A 27 -14.39 21.38 -10.42
CA GLY A 27 -13.51 22.28 -9.67
C GLY A 27 -13.83 23.76 -9.92
N LEU A 28 -13.15 24.62 -9.15
CA LEU A 28 -13.38 26.07 -9.19
C LEU A 28 -12.86 26.74 -10.47
N ASN A 29 -11.90 26.12 -11.17
CA ASN A 29 -11.39 26.59 -12.45
C ASN A 29 -11.91 25.71 -13.59
N PRO A 30 -12.96 26.14 -14.33
CA PRO A 30 -13.55 25.34 -15.40
C PRO A 30 -12.63 25.17 -16.62
N TYR A 31 -11.56 25.96 -16.72
CA TYR A 31 -10.55 25.88 -17.79
C TYR A 31 -9.25 25.20 -17.32
N GLY A 32 -9.18 24.79 -16.06
CA GLY A 32 -7.98 24.24 -15.44
C GLY A 32 -7.53 22.93 -16.09
N TYR A 33 -6.25 22.85 -16.41
CA TYR A 33 -5.57 21.57 -16.64
C TYR A 33 -5.13 20.98 -15.29
N VAL A 34 -4.74 19.70 -15.26
CA VAL A 34 -4.39 18.94 -14.04
C VAL A 34 -3.56 19.79 -13.07
N HIS A 35 -3.96 19.85 -11.79
CA HIS A 35 -3.35 20.71 -10.76
C HIS A 35 -1.82 20.59 -10.65
N ASN A 36 -1.26 19.42 -10.99
CA ASN A 36 0.16 19.22 -11.14
C ASN A 36 0.41 18.16 -12.25
N PRO A 37 0.66 18.57 -13.50
CA PRO A 37 0.80 17.65 -14.63
C PRO A 37 2.09 16.84 -14.60
N THR A 38 3.07 17.19 -13.75
CA THR A 38 4.32 16.44 -13.56
C THR A 38 4.28 15.55 -12.31
N GLY A 39 3.43 15.84 -11.33
CA GLY A 39 3.33 15.07 -10.09
C GLY A 39 2.33 13.91 -10.09
N TRP A 40 1.41 13.87 -11.07
CA TRP A 40 0.34 12.84 -11.16
C TRP A 40 0.52 11.87 -12.33
N VAL A 41 1.58 12.06 -13.13
CA VAL A 41 2.03 11.06 -14.09
C VAL A 41 2.90 10.08 -13.29
N ASP A 42 2.49 8.82 -13.24
CA ASP A 42 3.33 7.70 -12.81
C ASP A 42 3.84 6.99 -14.06
N PRO A 43 4.89 7.53 -14.72
CA PRO A 43 5.36 7.01 -16.00
C PRO A 43 5.96 5.60 -15.89
N LEU A 44 6.14 5.09 -14.67
CA LEU A 44 6.72 3.79 -14.37
C LEU A 44 5.72 2.79 -13.77
N GLY A 45 4.50 3.22 -13.41
CA GLY A 45 3.51 2.39 -12.73
C GLY A 45 3.93 1.93 -11.32
N LEU A 46 4.81 2.70 -10.66
CA LEU A 46 5.46 2.33 -9.39
C LEU A 46 4.72 2.82 -8.14
N VAL A 47 3.67 3.62 -8.29
CA VAL A 47 2.92 4.13 -7.14
C VAL A 47 2.14 2.98 -6.49
N GLY A 48 2.67 2.50 -5.37
CA GLY A 48 1.97 1.62 -4.43
C GLY A 48 2.16 0.11 -4.65
N CYS A 49 3.11 -0.34 -5.48
CA CYS A 49 3.47 -1.75 -5.61
C CYS A 49 4.98 -1.93 -5.53
N SER A 50 5.48 -2.79 -4.65
CA SER A 50 6.90 -3.15 -4.69
C SER A 50 7.16 -4.04 -5.90
N THR A 51 7.65 -3.44 -6.98
CA THR A 51 8.01 -4.16 -8.20
C THR A 51 9.14 -5.14 -7.97
N LYS A 52 10.08 -4.86 -7.05
CA LYS A 52 11.15 -5.79 -6.70
C LYS A 52 10.61 -7.01 -5.95
N LEU A 53 9.81 -6.81 -4.91
CA LEU A 53 9.15 -7.90 -4.19
C LEU A 53 8.30 -8.75 -5.14
N GLY A 54 7.43 -8.12 -5.95
CA GLY A 54 6.58 -8.83 -6.89
C GLY A 54 7.37 -9.71 -7.85
N LYS A 55 8.49 -9.21 -8.40
CA LYS A 55 9.39 -10.01 -9.25
C LYS A 55 10.01 -11.19 -8.50
N ASN A 56 10.46 -10.97 -7.27
CA ASN A 56 11.03 -12.03 -6.43
C ASN A 56 9.98 -13.11 -6.11
N MET A 57 8.74 -12.73 -5.84
CA MET A 57 7.63 -13.67 -5.63
C MET A 57 7.31 -14.49 -6.89
N MET A 58 7.32 -13.87 -8.08
CA MET A 58 7.09 -14.61 -9.33
C MET A 58 8.18 -15.66 -9.55
N GLU A 59 9.44 -15.30 -9.32
CA GLU A 59 10.58 -16.22 -9.42
C GLU A 59 10.49 -17.38 -8.41
N ASP A 60 10.08 -17.10 -7.17
CA ASP A 60 9.83 -18.11 -6.13
C ASP A 60 8.71 -19.08 -6.53
N MET A 61 7.71 -18.61 -7.27
CA MET A 61 6.65 -19.45 -7.87
C MET A 61 7.12 -20.20 -9.14
N GLY A 62 8.39 -20.10 -9.53
CA GLY A 62 8.94 -20.71 -10.74
C GLY A 62 8.55 -20.00 -12.03
N LEU A 63 8.05 -18.77 -11.95
CA LEU A 63 7.65 -17.95 -13.10
C LEU A 63 8.74 -16.95 -13.47
N PRO A 64 8.90 -16.59 -14.77
CA PRO A 64 9.83 -15.55 -15.17
C PRO A 64 9.57 -14.22 -14.45
N ARG A 65 10.62 -13.49 -14.09
CA ARG A 65 10.53 -12.15 -13.47
C ARG A 65 9.84 -11.11 -14.36
N SER A 66 9.74 -11.37 -15.66
CA SER A 66 9.01 -10.55 -16.64
C SER A 66 7.52 -10.87 -16.73
N SER A 67 7.05 -11.90 -16.02
CA SER A 67 5.65 -12.32 -16.05
C SER A 67 4.75 -11.19 -15.57
N LYS A 68 3.70 -10.92 -16.34
CA LYS A 68 2.69 -9.92 -15.99
C LYS A 68 1.63 -10.56 -15.09
N TRP A 69 1.21 -9.84 -14.06
CA TRP A 69 0.06 -10.20 -13.23
C TRP A 69 -0.93 -9.03 -13.18
N SER A 70 -2.22 -9.34 -13.08
CA SER A 70 -3.30 -8.36 -12.99
C SER A 70 -4.25 -8.71 -11.83
N GLY A 71 -5.08 -7.74 -11.43
CA GLY A 71 -6.00 -7.87 -10.29
C GLY A 71 -5.35 -7.79 -8.90
N HIS A 72 -4.09 -8.20 -8.77
CA HIS A 72 -3.38 -8.26 -7.50
C HIS A 72 -2.21 -7.25 -7.42
N GLN A 73 -1.77 -6.96 -6.20
CA GLN A 73 -0.57 -6.19 -5.88
C GLN A 73 0.30 -7.00 -4.92
N ALA A 74 1.62 -6.97 -5.15
CA ALA A 74 2.58 -7.50 -4.19
C ALA A 74 2.60 -6.59 -2.95
N HIS A 75 2.19 -7.14 -1.82
CA HIS A 75 2.18 -6.47 -0.54
C HIS A 75 3.30 -7.01 0.34
N HIS A 76 4.06 -6.09 0.93
CA HIS A 76 5.05 -6.40 1.96
C HIS A 76 4.33 -6.70 3.27
N VAL A 77 4.47 -7.93 3.76
CA VAL A 77 3.92 -8.33 5.06
C VAL A 77 4.58 -7.53 6.17
N ILE A 78 5.90 -7.53 6.25
CA ILE A 78 6.64 -6.55 7.05
C ILE A 78 6.84 -5.32 6.17
N PRO A 79 6.23 -4.16 6.50
CA PRO A 79 6.23 -3.00 5.62
C PRO A 79 7.63 -2.47 5.31
N LYS A 80 7.82 -1.95 4.09
CA LYS A 80 9.11 -1.44 3.61
C LYS A 80 9.65 -0.28 4.45
N GLU A 81 8.77 0.49 5.07
CA GLU A 81 9.10 1.57 6.00
C GLU A 81 9.86 1.07 7.24
N LEU A 82 9.78 -0.22 7.55
CA LEU A 82 10.48 -0.84 8.68
C LEU A 82 11.80 -1.50 8.28
N ALA A 83 12.24 -1.42 7.02
CA ALA A 83 13.47 -2.06 6.55
C ALA A 83 14.71 -1.71 7.40
N THR A 84 14.74 -0.52 8.01
CA THR A 84 15.84 -0.06 8.86
C THR A 84 15.67 -0.40 10.34
N HIS A 85 14.64 -1.14 10.72
CA HIS A 85 14.35 -1.52 12.11
C HIS A 85 15.52 -2.31 12.72
N PRO A 86 15.92 -2.06 13.99
CA PRO A 86 17.08 -2.73 14.60
C PRO A 86 17.04 -4.26 14.55
N ALA A 87 15.88 -4.86 14.83
CA ALA A 87 15.71 -6.32 14.77
C ALA A 87 15.96 -6.89 13.36
N LEU A 88 15.48 -6.20 12.32
CA LEU A 88 15.65 -6.62 10.92
C LEU A 88 17.09 -6.40 10.44
N LYS A 89 17.70 -5.26 10.80
CA LYS A 89 19.11 -4.98 10.51
C LYS A 89 20.03 -6.00 11.16
N LYS A 90 19.76 -6.40 12.40
CA LYS A 90 20.62 -7.36 13.13
C LYS A 90 20.71 -8.72 12.44
N ILE A 91 19.65 -9.15 11.76
CA ILE A 91 19.61 -10.43 11.04
C ILE A 91 19.82 -10.29 9.54
N ASP A 92 20.21 -9.09 9.07
CA ASP A 92 20.42 -8.80 7.64
C ASP A 92 19.19 -9.14 6.77
N TYR A 93 17.99 -8.86 7.28
CA TYR A 93 16.72 -9.22 6.63
C TYR A 93 16.53 -8.47 5.31
N ASP A 94 16.39 -9.19 4.19
CA ASP A 94 15.99 -8.60 2.90
C ASP A 94 14.48 -8.33 2.90
N ILE A 95 14.11 -7.04 2.97
CA ILE A 95 12.72 -6.61 2.98
C ILE A 95 11.95 -7.01 1.71
N ASP A 96 12.65 -7.20 0.58
CA ASP A 96 12.05 -7.59 -0.70
C ASP A 96 12.14 -9.12 -0.93
N VAL A 97 12.54 -9.92 0.06
CA VAL A 97 12.51 -11.39 -0.05
C VAL A 97 11.10 -11.88 -0.36
N ALA A 98 10.97 -12.88 -1.24
CA ALA A 98 9.69 -13.44 -1.67
C ALA A 98 8.81 -13.87 -0.48
N ALA A 99 9.45 -14.45 0.56
CA ALA A 99 8.76 -14.81 1.80
C ALA A 99 8.05 -13.60 2.43
N ASN A 100 8.60 -12.38 2.37
CA ASN A 100 7.96 -11.17 2.92
C ASN A 100 6.80 -10.64 2.05
N GLY A 101 6.43 -11.37 0.99
CA GLY A 101 5.39 -10.99 0.07
C GLY A 101 4.09 -11.78 0.25
N ILE A 102 2.99 -11.11 -0.05
CA ILE A 102 1.68 -11.73 -0.32
C ILE A 102 0.99 -10.96 -1.43
N PHE A 103 0.40 -11.67 -2.39
CA PHE A 103 -0.41 -11.03 -3.44
C PHE A 103 -1.80 -10.73 -2.89
N LEU A 104 -2.12 -9.46 -2.75
CA LEU A 104 -3.43 -8.99 -2.29
C LEU A 104 -4.21 -8.37 -3.43
N ARG A 105 -5.53 -8.56 -3.41
CA ARG A 105 -6.46 -7.98 -4.37
C ARG A 105 -6.51 -6.46 -4.27
N LYS A 106 -6.79 -5.78 -5.37
CA LYS A 106 -7.00 -4.33 -5.38
C LYS A 106 -8.33 -3.99 -4.69
N VAL A 107 -8.75 -2.73 -4.70
CA VAL A 107 -10.09 -2.37 -4.19
C VAL A 107 -11.20 -2.61 -5.20
N ASP A 108 -10.88 -2.40 -6.48
CA ASP A 108 -11.86 -2.38 -7.56
C ASP A 108 -12.08 -3.77 -8.20
N ASP A 109 -11.64 -4.85 -7.54
CA ASP A 109 -11.75 -6.23 -8.04
C ASP A 109 -12.71 -7.08 -7.19
N GLY A 110 -13.93 -7.28 -7.69
CA GLY A 110 -14.90 -8.30 -7.27
C GLY A 110 -15.12 -8.47 -5.76
N VAL A 111 -15.52 -9.66 -5.32
CA VAL A 111 -15.65 -10.04 -3.90
C VAL A 111 -14.38 -10.78 -3.46
N SER A 112 -13.88 -10.50 -2.25
CA SER A 112 -12.68 -11.11 -1.69
C SER A 112 -12.88 -11.48 -0.22
N ALA A 113 -12.50 -12.70 0.15
CA ALA A 113 -12.37 -13.10 1.55
C ALA A 113 -11.04 -12.64 2.17
N MET A 114 -10.03 -12.35 1.34
CA MET A 114 -8.72 -11.85 1.75
C MET A 114 -8.71 -10.33 1.84
N THR A 115 -7.71 -9.83 2.56
CA THR A 115 -7.39 -8.40 2.68
C THR A 115 -7.15 -7.76 1.31
N ARG A 116 -7.54 -6.49 1.19
CA ARG A 116 -7.33 -5.68 -0.01
C ARG A 116 -6.14 -4.74 0.16
N HIS A 117 -5.49 -4.43 -0.96
CA HIS A 117 -4.32 -3.58 -1.00
C HIS A 117 -4.49 -2.44 -2.02
N GLN A 118 -4.37 -1.20 -1.54
CA GLN A 118 -4.15 -0.01 -2.36
C GLN A 118 -3.79 1.18 -1.45
N GLY A 119 -2.58 1.73 -1.60
CA GLY A 119 -2.14 2.90 -0.85
C GLY A 119 -1.72 2.59 0.59
N ASN A 120 -1.50 3.65 1.38
CA ASN A 120 -0.80 3.58 2.66
C ASN A 120 -1.64 2.94 3.80
N HIS A 121 -0.96 2.20 4.68
CA HIS A 121 -1.50 1.45 5.83
C HIS A 121 -0.73 1.75 7.13
N ASN A 122 -0.64 3.04 7.50
CA ASN A 122 0.10 3.50 8.69
C ASN A 122 -0.26 2.74 9.99
N GLY A 123 -1.54 2.45 10.25
CA GLY A 123 -1.96 1.77 11.48
C GLY A 123 -1.45 0.34 11.58
N TYR A 124 -1.41 -0.37 10.44
CA TYR A 124 -0.79 -1.68 10.34
C TYR A 124 0.73 -1.59 10.52
N THR A 125 1.37 -0.63 9.87
CA THR A 125 2.81 -0.39 9.99
C THR A 125 3.22 -0.10 11.43
N ASP A 126 2.43 0.66 12.18
CA ASP A 126 2.69 0.94 13.60
C ASP A 126 2.54 -0.32 14.47
N ALA A 127 1.53 -1.16 14.21
CA ALA A 127 1.34 -2.41 14.94
C ALA A 127 2.50 -3.39 14.69
N MET A 128 2.96 -3.47 13.43
CA MET A 128 4.12 -4.28 13.06
C MET A 128 5.41 -3.76 13.71
N ARG A 129 5.61 -2.44 13.75
CA ARG A 129 6.75 -1.83 14.46
C ARG A 129 6.76 -2.26 15.94
N ASN A 130 5.62 -2.13 16.62
CA ASN A 130 5.50 -2.53 18.02
C ASN A 130 5.79 -4.03 18.23
N ALA A 131 5.37 -4.90 17.31
CA ALA A 131 5.68 -6.32 17.39
C ALA A 131 7.19 -6.58 17.28
N LEU A 132 7.88 -5.88 16.37
CA LEU A 132 9.33 -5.99 16.21
C LEU A 132 10.11 -5.35 17.38
N ASP A 133 9.61 -4.26 17.97
CA ASP A 133 10.23 -3.57 19.11
C ASP A 133 10.28 -4.46 20.37
N ARG A 134 9.40 -5.46 20.48
CA ARG A 134 9.39 -6.42 21.59
C ARG A 134 10.50 -7.47 21.51
N ILE A 135 11.20 -7.57 20.37
CA ILE A 135 12.27 -8.55 20.20
C ILE A 135 13.51 -8.08 20.97
N ASP A 136 13.99 -8.90 21.89
CA ASP A 136 15.25 -8.63 22.59
C ASP A 136 16.44 -8.76 21.63
N LEU A 137 17.05 -7.61 21.32
CA LEU A 137 18.20 -7.50 20.43
C LEU A 137 19.47 -8.10 21.01
N LYS A 138 19.51 -8.58 22.26
CA LYS A 138 20.67 -9.29 22.82
C LYS A 138 20.71 -10.77 22.41
N GLN A 139 19.59 -11.32 21.93
CA GLN A 139 19.52 -12.69 21.46
C GLN A 139 20.40 -12.95 20.22
N SER A 140 20.60 -14.24 19.90
CA SER A 140 21.33 -14.65 18.70
C SER A 140 20.57 -14.26 17.42
N LYS A 141 21.28 -14.18 16.28
CA LYS A 141 20.64 -13.87 15.00
C LYS A 141 19.55 -14.89 14.67
N GLU A 142 19.78 -16.17 14.95
CA GLU A 142 18.86 -17.27 14.68
C GLU A 142 17.57 -17.13 15.51
N ALA A 143 17.70 -16.76 16.79
CA ALA A 143 16.55 -16.55 17.66
C ALA A 143 15.70 -15.34 17.23
N ILE A 144 16.35 -14.25 16.80
CA ILE A 144 15.66 -13.08 16.25
C ILE A 144 14.98 -13.42 14.93
N SER A 145 15.66 -14.13 14.02
CA SER A 145 15.10 -14.55 12.73
C SER A 145 13.85 -15.41 12.91
N LYS A 146 13.84 -16.34 13.88
CA LYS A 146 12.64 -17.14 14.20
C LYS A 146 11.47 -16.29 14.70
N GLN A 147 11.74 -15.29 15.55
CA GLN A 147 10.70 -14.38 16.04
C GLN A 147 10.14 -13.50 14.91
N VAL A 148 11.00 -12.95 14.05
CA VAL A 148 10.59 -12.17 12.88
C VAL A 148 9.75 -13.02 11.92
N ALA A 149 10.16 -14.27 11.66
CA ALA A 149 9.39 -15.20 10.83
C ALA A 149 8.01 -15.51 11.44
N ASN A 150 7.93 -15.73 12.76
CA ASN A 150 6.65 -15.96 13.44
C ASN A 150 5.71 -14.75 13.33
N ILE A 151 6.21 -13.53 13.56
CA ILE A 151 5.44 -12.29 13.39
C ILE A 151 4.90 -12.17 11.95
N GLN A 152 5.76 -12.47 10.98
CA GLN A 152 5.41 -12.46 9.56
C GLN A 152 4.34 -13.50 9.21
N ASP A 153 4.42 -14.71 9.74
CA ASP A 153 3.43 -15.77 9.49
C ASP A 153 2.06 -15.44 10.11
N ILE A 154 2.04 -14.93 11.34
CA ILE A 154 0.82 -14.44 11.99
C ILE A 154 0.20 -13.32 11.15
N ALA A 155 1.02 -12.38 10.67
CA ALA A 155 0.56 -11.29 9.82
C ALA A 155 -0.04 -11.77 8.50
N LYS A 156 0.63 -12.68 7.79
CA LYS A 156 0.11 -13.30 6.57
C LYS A 156 -1.23 -13.97 6.80
N LYS A 157 -1.33 -14.78 7.85
CA LYS A 157 -2.58 -15.47 8.21
C LYS A 157 -3.69 -14.45 8.46
N GLY A 158 -3.43 -13.41 9.24
CA GLY A 158 -4.37 -12.33 9.47
C GLY A 158 -4.86 -11.67 8.17
N MET A 159 -3.97 -11.48 7.19
CA MET A 159 -4.34 -10.93 5.89
C MET A 159 -5.19 -11.89 5.06
N MET A 160 -4.85 -13.19 5.08
CA MET A 160 -5.62 -14.25 4.42
C MET A 160 -7.03 -14.38 5.01
N ASP A 161 -7.17 -14.17 6.31
CA ASP A 161 -8.44 -14.15 7.04
C ASP A 161 -9.26 -12.85 6.83
N GLY A 162 -8.78 -11.93 5.97
CA GLY A 162 -9.50 -10.72 5.61
C GLY A 162 -9.36 -9.55 6.59
N ASN A 163 -8.38 -9.57 7.50
CA ASN A 163 -8.18 -8.46 8.42
C ASN A 163 -7.70 -7.19 7.70
N ILE A 164 -8.50 -6.15 7.80
CA ILE A 164 -8.25 -4.84 7.20
C ILE A 164 -6.89 -4.26 7.64
N ILE A 165 -6.08 -3.81 6.68
CA ILE A 165 -4.81 -3.11 6.91
C ILE A 165 -4.90 -1.59 6.69
N ARG A 166 -5.91 -1.07 5.99
CA ARG A 166 -6.06 0.36 5.71
C ARG A 166 -7.15 1.00 6.55
N SER A 167 -6.92 2.24 6.99
CA SER A 167 -7.92 3.03 7.69
C SER A 167 -9.19 3.26 6.86
N LYS A 168 -9.03 3.44 5.54
CA LYS A 168 -10.13 3.71 4.59
C LYS A 168 -11.08 2.53 4.40
N ASP A 169 -10.61 1.31 4.62
CA ASP A 169 -11.44 0.11 4.57
C ASP A 169 -12.35 -0.03 5.80
N MET A 170 -12.08 0.71 6.88
CA MET A 170 -12.94 0.74 8.06
C MET A 170 -14.06 1.79 7.98
N TYR A 171 -13.84 2.91 7.29
CA TYR A 171 -14.79 4.02 7.21
C TYR A 171 -14.84 4.59 5.79
N ASN A 172 -16.00 4.50 5.15
CA ASN A 172 -16.20 4.94 3.77
C ASN A 172 -16.55 6.45 3.65
N THR A 173 -16.83 7.15 4.75
CA THR A 173 -17.31 8.54 4.71
C THR A 173 -16.83 9.38 5.89
N LYS A 174 -16.76 10.71 5.66
CA LYS A 174 -16.59 11.71 6.72
C LYS A 174 -17.77 11.60 7.70
N ILE A 175 -17.56 10.96 8.85
CA ILE A 175 -18.50 11.06 9.98
C ILE A 175 -18.41 12.49 10.50
N PHE A 176 -19.48 13.28 10.30
CA PHE A 176 -19.75 14.62 10.83
C PHE A 176 -18.55 15.30 11.53
N GLY A 177 -17.68 15.94 10.74
CA GLY A 177 -16.63 16.83 11.26
C GLY A 177 -15.46 16.18 12.00
N LYS A 178 -15.38 14.84 12.11
CA LYS A 178 -14.26 14.14 12.75
C LYS A 178 -13.23 13.65 11.72
N ASP A 179 -11.96 13.67 12.09
CA ASP A 179 -10.89 13.02 11.30
C ASP A 179 -11.02 11.49 11.41
N VAL A 180 -11.89 10.93 10.56
CA VAL A 180 -12.15 9.50 10.46
C VAL A 180 -10.91 8.69 10.06
N ASN A 181 -9.90 9.33 9.44
CA ASN A 181 -8.67 8.63 9.10
C ASN A 181 -7.85 8.31 10.35
N GLN A 182 -7.81 9.22 11.34
CA GLN A 182 -7.14 8.99 12.61
C GLN A 182 -7.83 7.87 13.41
N ILE A 183 -9.17 7.88 13.44
CA ILE A 183 -9.97 6.83 14.10
C ILE A 183 -9.75 5.48 13.41
N GLY A 184 -9.83 5.44 12.07
CA GLY A 184 -9.58 4.24 11.28
C GLY A 184 -8.16 3.72 11.50
N ARG A 185 -7.15 4.59 11.50
CA ARG A 185 -5.75 4.23 11.80
C ARG A 185 -5.63 3.60 13.18
N LYS A 186 -6.21 4.23 14.20
CA LYS A 186 -6.19 3.73 15.58
C LYS A 186 -6.85 2.35 15.69
N ARG A 187 -7.99 2.13 15.03
CA ARG A 187 -8.68 0.83 15.06
C ARG A 187 -7.93 -0.26 14.32
N VAL A 188 -7.36 0.05 13.15
CA VAL A 188 -6.46 -0.88 12.43
C VAL A 188 -5.29 -1.25 13.33
N PHE A 189 -4.65 -0.25 13.94
CA PHE A 189 -3.54 -0.45 14.87
C PHE A 189 -3.93 -1.35 16.05
N GLU A 190 -5.04 -1.07 16.73
CA GLU A 190 -5.52 -1.88 17.88
C GLU A 190 -5.84 -3.31 17.46
N ARG A 191 -6.47 -3.49 16.29
CA ARG A 191 -6.80 -4.82 15.75
C ARG A 191 -5.53 -5.63 15.48
N TRP A 192 -4.57 -5.05 14.78
CA TRP A 192 -3.33 -5.73 14.44
C TRP A 192 -2.42 -5.91 15.64
N SER A 193 -2.43 -4.99 16.60
CA SER A 193 -1.71 -5.18 17.86
C SER A 193 -2.22 -6.42 18.60
N LYS A 194 -3.54 -6.66 18.63
CA LYS A 194 -4.11 -7.88 19.22
C LYS A 194 -3.72 -9.15 18.46
N ILE A 195 -3.66 -9.08 17.13
CA ILE A 195 -3.30 -10.22 16.28
C ILE A 195 -1.82 -10.59 16.45
N LEU A 196 -0.94 -9.59 16.52
CA LEU A 196 0.51 -9.78 16.59
C LEU A 196 1.03 -10.03 18.02
N GLY A 197 0.14 -9.99 19.03
CA GLY A 197 0.46 -10.20 20.45
C GLY A 197 1.18 -9.02 21.07
#